data_AF-A0A803P5C8-F1
#
_entry.id   AF-A0A803P5C8-F1
#
_cell.length_a   1.000
_cell.length_b   1.000
_cell.length_c   1.000
_cell.angle_alpha   90.00
_cell.angle_beta   90.00
_cell.angle_gamma   90.00
#
_symmetry.space_group_name_H-M   'P 1'
#
loop_
_entity.id
_entity.type
_entity.pdbx_description
1 polymer ?
#
loop_
_entity_poly.entity_id
_entity_poly.type
_entity_poly.pdbx_seq_one_letter_code
_entity_poly.pdbx_strand_id
1 'polypeptide(L)'
;MCNTDVAIGKRQSVGAAIFRNKEGVVTSIHTTHICHNDPLGGEIVALCWGAEVATIQGLKNVIFQCDLFGAVLAVRQKGHHIPALQHNI
;
A
#
# COMPACT_ATOMS: atom_id res chain seq x y z
N MET A 1 -11.57 6.71 3.31
CA MET A 1 -10.15 7.02 3.01
C MET A 1 -9.29 5.92 3.61
N CYS A 2 -8.18 5.57 2.98
CA CYS A 2 -7.20 4.63 3.51
C CYS A 2 -5.80 5.24 3.39
N ASN A 3 -5.10 5.37 4.52
CA ASN A 3 -3.68 5.71 4.55
C ASN A 3 -2.87 4.42 4.64
N THR A 4 -1.88 4.26 3.78
CA THR A 4 -0.94 3.14 3.83
C THR A 4 0.47 3.66 4.02
N ASP A 5 1.29 2.86 4.69
CA ASP A 5 2.70 3.13 4.93
C ASP A 5 3.42 1.80 5.16
N VAL A 6 4.73 1.77 4.90
CA VAL A 6 5.60 0.64 5.21
C VAL A 6 6.79 1.04 6.06
N ALA A 7 7.00 0.31 7.15
CA ALA A 7 8.26 0.34 7.88
C ALA A 7 9.20 -0.72 7.31
N ILE A 8 10.32 -0.29 6.71
CA ILE A 8 11.35 -1.20 6.18
C ILE A 8 12.39 -1.53 7.26
N GLY A 9 12.53 -2.81 7.57
CA GLY A 9 13.57 -3.32 8.46
C GLY A 9 14.58 -4.18 7.74
N LYS A 10 15.74 -4.45 8.38
CA LYS A 10 16.82 -5.27 7.80
C LYS A 10 16.45 -6.74 7.57
N ARG A 11 15.46 -7.25 8.30
CA ARG A 11 15.03 -8.66 8.29
C ARG A 11 13.56 -8.86 8.00
N GLN A 12 12.75 -7.86 8.29
CA GLN A 12 11.30 -7.87 8.10
C GLN A 12 10.84 -6.46 7.86
N SER A 13 9.78 -6.32 7.07
CA SER A 13 9.09 -5.05 6.89
C SER A 13 7.64 -5.21 7.31
N VAL A 14 7.01 -4.12 7.71
CA VAL A 14 5.63 -4.12 8.21
C VAL A 14 4.85 -3.06 7.46
N GLY A 15 3.76 -3.46 6.83
CA GLY A 15 2.81 -2.55 6.22
C GLY A 15 1.66 -2.23 7.18
N ALA A 16 1.13 -1.02 7.09
CA ALA A 16 -0.07 -0.61 7.78
C ALA A 16 -1.11 -0.04 6.80
N ALA A 17 -2.39 -0.27 7.09
CA ALA A 17 -3.52 0.32 6.37
C ALA A 17 -4.52 0.87 7.40
N ILE A 18 -4.71 2.18 7.40
CA ILE A 18 -5.58 2.90 8.32
C ILE A 18 -6.78 3.44 7.56
N PHE A 19 -7.96 2.90 7.86
CA PHE A 19 -9.20 3.32 7.24
C PHE A 19 -9.88 4.40 8.07
N ARG A 20 -10.35 5.45 7.39
CA ARG A 20 -11.08 6.57 7.97
C ARG A 20 -12.36 6.85 7.21
N ASN A 21 -13.40 7.28 7.92
CA ASN A 21 -14.63 7.80 7.30
C ASN A 21 -14.42 9.25 6.78
N LYS A 22 -15.48 9.88 6.27
CA LYS A 22 -15.42 11.23 5.68
C LYS A 22 -15.16 12.32 6.72
N GLU A 23 -15.48 12.05 7.98
CA GLU A 23 -15.19 12.92 9.14
C GLU A 23 -13.75 12.75 9.65
N GLY A 24 -12.95 11.87 9.04
CA GLY A 24 -11.56 11.60 9.45
C GLY A 24 -11.42 10.63 10.64
N VAL A 25 -12.53 10.09 11.14
CA VAL A 25 -12.57 9.12 12.24
C VAL A 25 -12.04 7.78 11.75
N VAL A 26 -11.12 7.19 12.50
CA VAL A 26 -10.56 5.86 12.21
C VAL A 26 -11.65 4.80 12.40
N THR A 27 -11.90 4.00 11.37
CA THR A 27 -12.88 2.91 11.39
C THR A 27 -12.22 1.55 11.56
N SER A 28 -11.03 1.35 11.01
CA SER A 28 -10.22 0.15 11.26
C SER A 28 -8.73 0.41 10.98
N ILE A 29 -7.88 -0.38 11.63
CA ILE A 29 -6.43 -0.38 11.45
C ILE A 29 -6.01 -1.83 11.20
N HIS A 30 -5.20 -2.03 10.18
CA HIS A 30 -4.65 -3.34 9.85
C HIS A 30 -3.14 -3.22 9.73
N THR A 31 -2.45 -4.29 10.10
CA THR A 31 -1.01 -4.43 9.89
C THR A 31 -0.70 -5.79 9.28
N THR A 32 0.30 -5.85 8.41
CA THR A 32 0.77 -7.12 7.84
C THR A 32 2.29 -7.14 7.76
N HIS A 33 2.86 -8.35 7.80
CA HIS A 33 4.26 -8.54 7.49
C HIS A 33 4.45 -8.48 5.97
N ILE A 34 5.44 -7.71 5.52
CA ILE A 34 5.79 -7.55 4.11
C ILE A 34 7.21 -8.06 3.91
N CYS A 35 7.40 -8.90 2.89
CA CYS A 35 8.70 -9.43 2.49
C CYS A 35 9.35 -8.57 1.40
N HIS A 36 9.53 -7.27 1.68
CA HIS A 36 10.29 -6.34 0.83
C HIS A 36 11.35 -5.62 1.65
N ASN A 37 12.51 -5.39 1.05
CA ASN A 37 13.65 -4.72 1.68
C ASN A 37 13.95 -3.35 1.07
N ASP A 38 13.15 -2.91 0.09
CA ASP A 38 13.25 -1.60 -0.54
C ASP A 38 12.00 -0.74 -0.25
N PRO A 39 12.15 0.58 -0.06
CA PRO A 39 11.01 1.45 0.26
C PRO A 39 9.93 1.49 -0.83
N LEU A 40 10.30 1.52 -2.11
CA LEU A 40 9.33 1.67 -3.20
C LEU A 40 8.44 0.43 -3.35
N GLY A 41 9.06 -0.75 -3.39
CA GLY A 41 8.36 -2.02 -3.45
C GLY A 41 7.50 -2.25 -2.21
N GLY A 42 8.03 -1.94 -1.02
CA GLY A 42 7.27 -2.01 0.23
C GLY A 42 6.01 -1.14 0.21
N GLU A 43 6.12 0.11 -0.26
CA GLU A 43 4.99 1.04 -0.36
C GLU A 43 3.94 0.57 -1.37
N ILE A 44 4.38 0.09 -2.54
CA ILE A 44 3.47 -0.46 -3.55
C ILE A 44 2.73 -1.68 -2.98
N VAL A 45 3.41 -2.56 -2.26
CA VAL A 45 2.77 -3.72 -1.62
C VAL A 45 1.80 -3.29 -0.52
N ALA A 46 2.17 -2.33 0.32
CA ALA A 46 1.29 -1.80 1.37
C ALA A 46 0.01 -1.19 0.77
N LEU A 47 0.12 -0.43 -0.33
CA LEU A 47 -1.02 0.11 -1.08
C LEU A 47 -1.92 -0.99 -1.65
N CYS A 48 -1.34 -1.96 -2.38
CA CYS A 48 -2.09 -3.05 -2.99
C CYS A 48 -2.80 -3.91 -1.93
N TRP A 49 -2.12 -4.22 -0.84
CA TRP A 49 -2.70 -4.96 0.28
C TRP A 49 -3.80 -4.15 0.98
N GLY A 50 -3.61 -2.84 1.18
CA GLY A 50 -4.67 -1.97 1.68
C GLY A 50 -5.94 -2.01 0.80
N ALA A 51 -5.79 -2.11 -0.52
CA ALA A 51 -6.90 -2.25 -1.45
C ALA A 51 -7.60 -3.62 -1.36
N GLU A 52 -6.84 -4.69 -1.12
CA GLU A 52 -7.39 -6.01 -0.84
C GLU A 52 -8.22 -6.01 0.46
N VAL A 53 -7.68 -5.45 1.53
CA VAL A 53 -8.40 -5.31 2.81
C VAL A 53 -9.70 -4.52 2.63
N ALA A 54 -9.67 -3.43 1.87
CA ALA A 54 -10.87 -2.65 1.58
C ALA A 54 -11.94 -3.49 0.87
N THR A 55 -11.52 -4.35 -0.07
CA THR A 55 -12.40 -5.24 -0.83
C THR A 55 -13.02 -6.30 0.08
N ILE A 56 -12.22 -6.93 0.95
CA ILE A 56 -12.69 -7.91 1.95
C ILE A 56 -13.72 -7.29 2.90
N GLN A 57 -13.52 -6.02 3.29
CA GLN A 57 -14.46 -5.28 4.13
C GLN A 57 -15.71 -4.78 3.38
N GLY A 58 -15.83 -5.02 2.07
CA GLY A 58 -16.95 -4.55 1.27
C GLY A 58 -16.98 -3.03 1.05
N LEU A 59 -15.85 -2.34 1.26
CA LEU A 59 -15.75 -0.90 1.08
C LEU A 59 -15.70 -0.55 -0.42
N LYS A 60 -16.39 0.53 -0.78
CA LYS A 60 -16.42 1.07 -2.15
C LYS A 60 -15.96 2.53 -2.13
N ASN A 61 -15.45 3.01 -3.27
CA ASN A 61 -15.01 4.40 -3.46
C ASN A 61 -13.97 4.85 -2.42
N VAL A 62 -12.96 4.01 -2.17
CA VAL A 62 -11.89 4.30 -1.22
C VAL A 62 -10.80 5.14 -1.90
N ILE A 63 -10.46 6.27 -1.27
CA ILE A 63 -9.28 7.06 -1.63
C ILE A 63 -8.09 6.49 -0.87
N PHE A 64 -7.12 5.94 -1.59
CA PHE A 64 -5.84 5.46 -1.04
C PHE A 64 -4.80 6.58 -1.06
N GLN A 65 -4.05 6.70 0.03
CA GLN A 65 -3.01 7.71 0.23
C GLN A 65 -1.75 7.04 0.79
N CYS A 66 -0.61 7.28 0.15
CA CYS A 66 0.73 7.07 0.71
C CYS A 66 1.53 8.36 0.51
N ASP A 67 2.66 8.50 1.19
CA ASP A 67 3.53 9.68 1.08
C ASP A 67 4.61 9.53 -0.01
N LEU A 68 4.77 8.33 -0.58
CA LEU A 68 5.74 8.08 -1.65
C LEU A 68 5.13 8.30 -3.05
N PHE A 69 5.47 9.43 -3.67
CA PHE A 69 5.02 9.78 -5.03
C PHE A 69 5.30 8.69 -6.07
N GLY A 70 6.46 8.03 -5.99
CA GLY A 70 6.83 6.93 -6.89
C GLY A 70 5.86 5.74 -6.82
N ALA A 71 5.37 5.40 -5.62
CA ALA A 71 4.40 4.33 -5.45
C ALA A 71 3.04 4.69 -6.07
N VAL A 72 2.58 5.94 -5.87
CA VAL A 72 1.35 6.45 -6.51
C VAL A 72 1.44 6.40 -8.03
N LEU A 73 2.58 6.76 -8.62
CA LEU A 73 2.79 6.67 -10.06
C LEU A 73 2.76 5.22 -10.54
N ALA A 74 3.48 4.33 -9.85
CA ALA A 74 3.58 2.92 -10.23
C ALA A 74 2.20 2.25 -10.30
N VAL A 75 1.34 2.48 -9.31
CA VAL A 75 -0.01 1.87 -9.27
C VAL A 75 -1.00 2.52 -10.25
N ARG A 76 -0.74 3.75 -10.72
CA ARG A 76 -1.59 4.45 -11.70
C ARG A 76 -1.28 4.08 -13.15
N GLN A 77 -0.09 3.54 -13.43
CA GLN A 77 0.27 3.14 -14.79
C GLN A 77 -0.56 1.92 -15.21
N LYS A 78 -1.37 2.08 -16.26
CA LYS A 78 -2.09 0.97 -16.91
C LYS A 78 -1.07 -0.07 -17.43
N GLY A 79 -0.88 -1.18 -16.70
CA GLY A 79 -0.49 -2.53 -17.15
C GLY A 79 0.64 -2.77 -18.18
N HIS A 80 1.26 -1.76 -18.79
CA HIS A 80 2.15 -1.92 -19.95
C HIS A 80 3.57 -1.39 -19.72
N HIS A 81 3.90 -0.88 -18.53
CA HIS A 81 5.24 -0.39 -18.18
C HIS A 81 5.86 -1.01 -16.91
N ILE A 82 5.39 -2.20 -16.51
CA ILE A 82 6.11 -3.07 -15.56
C ILE A 82 7.17 -4.00 -16.22
N PRO A 83 7.89 -3.69 -17.33
CA PRO A 83 9.09 -4.46 -17.67
C PRO A 83 10.36 -4.08 -16.89
N ALA A 84 10.33 -3.11 -15.97
CA ALA A 84 11.56 -2.59 -15.34
C ALA A 84 11.70 -2.87 -13.82
N LEU A 85 10.75 -3.57 -13.20
CA LEU A 85 10.91 -4.07 -11.81
C LEU A 85 11.52 -5.48 -11.77
N GLN A 86 11.84 -6.06 -12.93
CA GLN A 86 12.81 -7.14 -12.97
C GLN A 86 14.20 -6.52 -12.92
N HIS A 87 14.79 -6.41 -11.74
CA HIS A 87 16.19 -6.79 -11.50
C HIS A 87 16.38 -7.03 -10.00
N ASN A 88 16.79 -8.27 -9.70
CA ASN A 88 17.25 -8.83 -8.41
C ASN A 88 16.17 -9.54 -7.58
N ILE A 89 15.74 -10.70 -8.11
CA ILE A 89 15.55 -11.91 -7.28
C ILE A 89 16.93 -12.35 -6.79
#